data_AF-A0A454CTT4-F1
#
_entry.id   AF-A0A454CTT4-F1
#
_cell.length_a   1.000
_cell.length_b   1.000
_cell.length_c   1.000
_cell.angle_alpha   90.00
_cell.angle_beta   90.00
_cell.angle_gamma   90.00
#
_symmetry.space_group_name_H-M   'P 1'
#
loop_
_entity.id
_entity.type
_entity.pdbx_description
1 polymer ?
#
loop_
_entity_poly.entity_id
_entity_poly.type
_entity_poly.pdbx_seq_one_letter_code
_entity_poly.pdbx_strand_id
1 'polypeptide(L)' 'MFTEKDVVVEGNLLRQTRADQFIFSDGSGEIMVELDDDIRLTTPIDQTTKVRLFGEFEGGSKPEIEVEHLVVM' A
#
# COMPACT_ATOMS: atom_id res chain seq x y z
N MET A 1 -11.79 -19.15 -0.08
CA MET A 1 -12.56 -18.21 -0.91
C MET A 1 -11.69 -16.99 -1.02
N PHE A 2 -11.19 -16.68 -2.21
CA PHE A 2 -10.46 -15.43 -2.46
C PHE A 2 -11.49 -14.31 -2.41
N THR A 3 -11.16 -13.20 -1.77
CA THR A 3 -12.01 -12.01 -1.70
C THR A 3 -11.16 -10.87 -2.20
N GLU A 4 -11.54 -10.35 -3.35
CA GLU A 4 -11.05 -9.09 -3.89
C GLU A 4 -12.05 -8.01 -3.49
N LYS A 5 -11.55 -6.83 -3.12
CA LYS A 5 -12.39 -5.70 -2.75
C LYS A 5 -11.62 -4.39 -2.94
N ASP A 6 -12.20 -3.46 -3.68
CA ASP A 6 -11.69 -2.09 -3.76
C ASP A 6 -11.64 -1.44 -2.37
N VAL A 7 -10.49 -0.88 -2.06
CA VAL A 7 -10.19 -0.22 -0.78
C VAL A 7 -9.51 1.13 -0.99
N VAL A 8 -9.77 2.02 -0.05
CA VAL A 8 -9.04 3.27 0.12
C VAL A 8 -8.56 3.33 1.56
N VAL A 9 -7.24 3.41 1.76
CA VAL A 9 -6.63 3.42 3.10
C VAL A 9 -5.65 4.56 3.24
N GLU A 10 -5.51 5.08 4.45
CA GLU A 10 -4.59 6.17 4.78
C GLU A 10 -3.62 5.76 5.86
N GLY A 11 -2.36 6.13 5.71
CA GLY A 11 -1.31 5.64 6.60
C GLY A 11 0.09 6.02 6.14
N ASN A 12 1.05 5.16 6.44
CA ASN A 12 2.47 5.37 6.15
C ASN A 12 3.09 4.09 5.56
N LEU A 13 4.01 4.25 4.60
CA LEU A 13 4.88 3.16 4.13
C LEU A 13 6.09 3.05 5.07
N LEU A 14 6.12 2.01 5.90
CA LEU A 14 7.10 1.86 6.98
C LEU A 14 8.46 1.35 6.49
N ARG A 15 8.46 0.36 5.59
CA ARG A 15 9.69 -0.22 5.03
C ARG A 15 9.42 -0.91 3.70
N GLN A 16 10.42 -0.89 2.83
CA GLN A 16 10.44 -1.63 1.58
C GLN A 16 10.94 -3.07 1.82
N THR A 17 10.23 -4.06 1.29
CA THR A 17 10.59 -5.49 1.41
C THR A 17 11.08 -6.06 0.08
N ARG A 18 10.59 -5.52 -1.05
CA ARG A 18 11.06 -5.77 -2.44
C ARG A 18 10.96 -4.49 -3.28
N ALA A 19 11.31 -4.55 -4.56
CA ALA A 19 11.32 -3.38 -5.44
C ALA A 19 9.98 -2.61 -5.45
N ASP A 20 8.88 -3.35 -5.42
CA ASP A 20 7.46 -2.95 -5.49
C ASP A 20 6.70 -3.17 -4.18
N GLN A 21 7.19 -4.03 -3.29
CA GLN A 21 6.49 -4.38 -2.05
C GLN A 21 6.96 -3.57 -0.83
N PHE A 22 5.98 -3.08 -0.07
CA PHE A 22 6.16 -2.29 1.14
C PHE A 22 5.27 -2.78 2.27
N ILE A 23 5.68 -2.51 3.50
CA ILE A 23 4.79 -2.65 4.65
C ILE A 23 4.12 -1.31 4.89
N PHE A 24 2.80 -1.31 4.88
CA PHE A 24 1.95 -0.17 5.16
C PHE A 24 1.33 -0.30 6.55
N SER A 25 1.14 0.82 7.24
CA SER A 25 0.34 0.88 8.47
C SER A 25 -0.65 2.03 8.43
N ASP A 26 -1.89 1.75 8.83
CA ASP A 26 -2.93 2.75 9.08
C ASP A 26 -2.92 3.27 10.53
N GLY A 27 -1.97 2.81 11.35
CA GLY A 27 -1.87 3.11 12.79
C GLY A 27 -2.60 2.13 13.70
N SER A 28 -3.44 1.25 13.16
CA SER A 28 -4.14 0.17 13.89
C SER A 28 -3.57 -1.22 13.59
N GLY A 29 -3.03 -1.40 12.38
CA GLY A 29 -2.39 -2.63 11.95
C GLY A 29 -1.33 -2.39 10.87
N GLU A 30 -0.76 -3.50 10.39
CA GLU A 30 0.20 -3.53 9.29
C GLU A 30 -0.27 -4.53 8.23
N ILE A 31 -0.04 -4.21 6.95
CA ILE A 31 -0.29 -5.10 5.82
C ILE A 31 0.79 -4.91 4.74
N MET A 32 1.02 -5.95 3.93
CA MET A 32 1.82 -5.81 2.72
C MET A 32 1.03 -5.03 1.68
N VAL A 33 1.70 -4.12 0.98
CA VAL A 33 1.16 -3.47 -0.20
C VAL A 33 2.15 -3.63 -1.35
N GLU A 34 1.62 -3.85 -2.55
CA GLU A 34 2.40 -3.92 -3.78
C GLU A 34 2.06 -2.68 -4.61
N LEU A 35 3.07 -1.88 -4.94
CA LEU A 35 2.88 -0.71 -5.80
C LEU A 35 3.03 -1.14 -7.26
N ASP A 36 2.00 -0.90 -8.06
CA ASP A 36 2.03 -1.11 -9.51
C ASP A 36 3.21 -0.36 -10.15
N ASP A 37 3.81 -0.96 -11.18
CA ASP A 37 5.02 -0.46 -11.83
C ASP A 37 4.80 0.84 -12.63
N ASP A 38 3.55 1.26 -12.84
CA ASP A 38 3.17 2.55 -13.39
C ASP A 38 3.02 3.66 -12.35
N ILE A 39 3.10 3.34 -11.05
CA ILE A 39 3.12 4.36 -10.00
C ILE A 39 4.45 5.15 -10.07
N ARG A 40 4.32 6.47 -10.23
CA ARG A 40 5.45 7.41 -10.27
C ARG A 40 5.35 8.39 -9.11
N LEU A 41 6.27 8.26 -8.17
CA LEU A 41 6.41 9.22 -7.07
C LEU A 41 7.11 10.47 -7.57
N THR A 42 6.44 11.62 -7.48
CA THR A 42 7.01 12.93 -7.87
C THR A 42 7.84 13.57 -6.76
N THR A 43 7.71 13.07 -5.53
CA THR A 43 8.49 13.48 -4.36
C THR A 43 9.04 12.25 -3.64
N PRO A 44 10.24 12.33 -3.05
CA PRO A 44 10.70 11.32 -2.11
C PRO A 44 9.70 11.20 -0.96
N ILE A 45 9.43 9.97 -0.53
CA ILE A 45 8.58 9.67 0.62
C ILE A 45 9.38 8.81 1.60
N ASP A 46 9.09 8.94 2.88
CA ASP A 46 9.67 8.13 3.95
C ASP A 46 8.58 7.60 4.90
N GLN A 47 9.01 6.89 5.94
CA GLN A 47 8.11 6.31 6.95
C GLN A 47 7.29 7.33 7.75
N THR A 48 7.58 8.62 7.65
CA THR A 48 6.82 9.71 8.28
C THR A 48 5.83 10.36 7.31
N THR A 49 5.99 10.12 6.01
CA THR A 49 5.14 10.67 4.95
C THR A 49 3.80 9.95 4.94
N LYS A 50 2.72 10.71 5.16
CA LYS A 50 1.36 10.17 5.07
C LYS A 50 0.97 10.00 3.61
N VAL A 51 0.37 8.85 3.30
CA VAL A 51 -0.14 8.52 1.97
C VAL A 51 -1.56 8.00 2.05
N ARG A 52 -2.32 8.23 0.97
CA ARG A 52 -3.59 7.55 0.70
C ARG A 52 -3.38 6.59 -0.46
N LEU A 53 -3.70 5.33 -0.24
CA LEU A 53 -3.61 4.25 -1.23
C LEU A 53 -5.01 3.93 -1.75
N PHE A 54 -5.12 3.73 -3.05
CA PHE A 54 -6.29 3.22 -3.74
C PHE A 54 -5.89 1.93 -4.44
N GLY A 55 -6.68 0.87 -4.27
CA GLY A 55 -6.34 -0.42 -4.84
C GLY A 55 -7.29 -1.52 -4.40
N GLU A 56 -6.88 -2.77 -4.60
CA GLU A 56 -7.69 -3.95 -4.31
C GLU A 56 -7.09 -4.73 -3.15
N PHE A 57 -7.91 -5.03 -2.14
CA PHE A 57 -7.52 -5.96 -1.08
C PHE A 57 -7.69 -7.38 -1.57
N GLU A 58 -6.60 -8.14 -1.58
CA GLU A 58 -6.59 -9.57 -1.84
C GLU A 58 -6.50 -10.36 -0.53
N GLY A 59 -7.58 -11.08 -0.19
CA GLY A 59 -7.60 -11.97 0.97
C GLY A 59 -6.97 -13.34 0.69
N GLY A 60 -6.47 -14.03 1.72
CA GLY A 60 -5.98 -15.40 1.58
C GLY A 60 -4.92 -15.78 2.60
N SER A 61 -4.00 -16.67 2.20
CA SER A 61 -2.86 -17.08 3.03
C SER A 61 -1.81 -15.97 3.19
N LYS A 62 -1.81 -14.99 2.28
CA LYS A 62 -0.99 -13.78 2.30
C LYS A 62 -1.89 -12.61 1.92
N PRO A 63 -2.53 -11.96 2.90
CA PRO A 63 -3.35 -10.78 2.61
C PRO A 63 -2.47 -9.61 2.18
N GLU A 64 -2.86 -8.94 1.11
CA GLU A 64 -2.16 -7.77 0.58
C GLU A 64 -3.12 -6.76 -0.07
N ILE A 65 -2.60 -5.58 -0.38
CA ILE A 65 -3.30 -4.59 -1.21
C ILE A 65 -2.45 -4.36 -2.45
N GLU A 66 -3.02 -4.65 -3.62
CA GLU A 66 -2.45 -4.24 -4.91
C GLU A 66 -2.83 -2.77 -5.14
N VAL A 67 -1.84 -1.88 -5.16
CA VAL A 67 -2.05 -0.44 -5.21
C VAL A 67 -1.97 0.04 -6.65
N GLU A 68 -3.07 0.64 -7.10
CA GLU A 68 -3.19 1.23 -8.44
C GLU A 68 -2.87 2.74 -8.43
N HIS A 69 -3.17 3.42 -7.32
CA HIS A 69 -2.94 4.85 -7.19
C HIS A 69 -2.52 5.25 -5.76
N LEU A 70 -1.57 6.18 -5.69
CA LEU A 70 -1.03 6.70 -4.44
C LEU A 70 -1.06 8.24 -4.45
N VAL A 71 -1.57 8.82 -3.38
CA VAL A 71 -1.54 10.27 -3.12
C VAL A 71 -0.69 10.53 -1.88
N VAL A 72 0.30 11.41 -2.01
CA VAL A 72 1.07 11.96 -0.88
C VAL A 72 0.27 13.09 -0.23
N MET A 73 0.19 13.11 1.11
CA MET A 73 -0.58 14.06 1.90
C MET A 73 0.27 15.13 2.59
#